data_AF-A0A9D6BGS7-F1
#
_entry.id   AF-A0A9D6BGS7-F1
#
_cell.length_a   1.000
_cell.length_b   1.000
_cell.length_c   1.000
_cell.angle_alpha   90.00
_cell.angle_beta   90.00
_cell.angle_gamma   90.00
#
_symmetry.space_group_name_H-M   'P 1'
#
loop_
_entity.id
_entity.type
_entity.pdbx_description
1 polymer ?
#
loop_
_entity_poly.entity_id
_entity_poly.type
_entity_poly.pdbx_seq_one_letter_code
_entity_poly.pdbx_strand_id
1 'polypeptide(L)'
;MPRAASCPAWRGATTSAPWPAAWPRTCARSLKTEPPSAPAAVSSLFAAASSPLAASSNTRPLTAEELSHLLNQLQQPTALAELAVVLSCLGLAWLLIRFWRGKQADPSSIWFGHHVVDGILFPVLALILALIARRVMMDAVPLAVFRVAIPVLSSLAVIRLTVKVLGAAFPGSRALRIVERTVSWVAWMATVLWVSGVLPLVLDELDQITWKIGGSQVSLRNVIEGSLSAILVMILSLSLSSALESRLLKGATDNLSLRKMAANILRALLLVVGLMLALSAVGIDLTALSVFGGALGVGVGMGLQKLAANYVSGFVILAERSLRIGDLVKVDNFEGVITDINTRFTVLRAANGRESIVPNEVLITQRVENASLADRSLSMTTVVQVAYGTDLPSVMPQLQAAVAAVPRVMSEPPPAVLLTNFAADGLELTVSFWIGDPESGQLAARSLVNLALLAELERLGVEIPFPQRVLRQVPSLEVSSGAP
;
A
#
# COMPACT_ATOMS: atom_id res chain seq x y z
N MET A 1 -22.08 -35.48 -30.47
CA MET A 1 -23.36 -34.76 -30.27
C MET A 1 -24.10 -35.47 -29.15
N PRO A 2 -24.35 -34.79 -28.02
CA PRO A 2 -25.70 -34.24 -27.81
C PRO A 2 -25.76 -32.82 -27.20
N ARG A 3 -26.87 -32.19 -27.58
CA ARG A 3 -27.60 -30.97 -27.16
C ARG A 3 -27.10 -30.10 -25.99
N ALA A 4 -26.85 -28.83 -26.32
CA ALA A 4 -26.81 -27.70 -25.40
C ALA A 4 -28.22 -27.32 -24.93
N ALA A 5 -28.39 -27.11 -23.62
CA ALA A 5 -29.57 -26.49 -23.03
C ALA A 5 -29.32 -24.98 -22.86
N SER A 6 -30.24 -24.19 -23.36
CA SER A 6 -30.26 -22.73 -23.35
C SER A 6 -30.65 -22.16 -21.98
N CYS A 7 -29.90 -21.18 -21.48
CA CYS A 7 -30.32 -20.31 -20.37
C CYS A 7 -31.19 -19.16 -20.91
N PRO A 8 -32.27 -18.75 -20.20
CA PRO A 8 -33.07 -17.60 -20.60
C PRO A 8 -32.43 -16.29 -20.17
N ALA A 9 -32.57 -15.28 -21.03
CA ALA A 9 -32.10 -13.91 -20.84
C ALA A 9 -32.92 -13.16 -19.78
N TRP A 10 -32.24 -12.40 -18.93
CA TRP A 10 -32.85 -11.49 -17.95
C TRP A 10 -33.27 -10.17 -18.62
N ARG A 11 -34.58 -9.89 -18.61
CA ARG A 11 -35.16 -8.55 -18.82
C ARG A 11 -35.51 -7.97 -17.45
N GLY A 12 -35.16 -6.70 -17.24
CA GLY A 12 -35.27 -6.02 -15.94
C GLY A 12 -36.69 -5.61 -15.53
N ALA A 13 -36.85 -5.34 -14.22
CA ALA A 13 -37.82 -4.40 -13.64
C ALA A 13 -37.56 -4.20 -12.12
N THR A 14 -37.22 -2.96 -11.76
CA THR A 14 -37.75 -2.08 -10.69
C THR A 14 -38.16 -2.59 -9.28
N THR A 15 -37.54 -1.96 -8.28
CA THR A 15 -38.02 -1.38 -6.99
C THR A 15 -38.97 -2.15 -6.03
N SER A 16 -38.57 -2.10 -4.74
CA SER A 16 -39.34 -2.21 -3.48
C SER A 16 -39.97 -3.56 -3.08
N ALA A 17 -39.26 -4.34 -2.23
CA ALA A 17 -39.81 -5.22 -1.18
C ALA A 17 -38.67 -5.87 -0.33
N PRO A 18 -38.92 -6.22 0.96
CA PRO A 18 -37.88 -6.58 1.92
C PRO A 18 -37.33 -8.01 1.76
N TRP A 19 -36.09 -8.22 2.22
CA TRP A 19 -35.33 -9.47 2.11
C TRP A 19 -36.07 -10.67 2.73
N PRO A 20 -36.27 -11.79 1.99
CA PRO A 20 -36.77 -13.01 2.61
C PRO A 20 -35.63 -13.80 3.28
N ALA A 21 -35.86 -14.16 4.53
CA ALA A 21 -35.13 -15.20 5.24
C ALA A 21 -35.47 -16.57 4.63
N ALA A 22 -34.45 -17.44 4.55
CA ALA A 22 -34.46 -18.84 4.08
C ALA A 22 -34.31 -19.08 2.56
N TRP A 23 -33.17 -19.66 2.19
CA TRP A 23 -32.88 -20.23 0.87
C TRP A 23 -33.39 -21.69 0.78
N PRO A 24 -33.98 -22.13 -0.36
CA PRO A 24 -34.39 -23.52 -0.55
C PRO A 24 -33.18 -24.46 -0.75
N ARG A 25 -33.19 -25.61 -0.06
CA ARG A 25 -32.12 -26.63 -0.03
C ARG A 25 -31.94 -27.46 -1.31
N THR A 26 -32.54 -27.09 -2.44
CA THR A 26 -32.63 -27.96 -3.63
C THR A 26 -31.72 -27.60 -4.81
N CYS A 27 -30.82 -26.63 -4.67
CA CYS A 27 -29.74 -26.35 -5.64
C CYS A 27 -28.33 -26.74 -5.12
N ALA A 28 -28.24 -27.62 -4.12
CA ALA A 28 -26.97 -27.97 -3.46
C ALA A 28 -26.24 -29.20 -4.06
N ARG A 29 -26.38 -29.47 -5.36
CA ARG A 29 -25.69 -30.61 -6.00
C ARG A 29 -25.33 -30.35 -7.46
N SER A 30 -24.59 -29.27 -7.76
CA SER A 30 -23.83 -29.18 -9.04
C SER A 30 -22.79 -28.03 -9.15
N LEU A 31 -22.42 -27.32 -8.08
CA LEU A 31 -21.39 -26.27 -8.17
C LEU A 31 -20.42 -26.41 -6.99
N LYS A 32 -19.48 -27.34 -7.15
CA LYS A 32 -18.25 -27.41 -6.34
C LYS A 32 -17.23 -26.53 -7.07
N THR A 33 -17.40 -25.21 -7.00
CA THR A 33 -16.39 -24.26 -7.45
C THR A 33 -15.38 -24.12 -6.31
N GLU A 34 -14.20 -24.69 -6.50
CA GLU A 34 -13.04 -24.48 -5.64
C GLU A 34 -12.72 -22.98 -5.55
N PRO A 35 -12.30 -22.46 -4.38
CA PRO A 35 -11.83 -21.08 -4.27
C PRO A 35 -10.51 -20.93 -5.06
N PRO A 36 -10.23 -19.75 -5.64
CA PRO A 36 -9.01 -19.53 -6.40
C PRO A 36 -7.80 -19.70 -5.47
N SER A 37 -6.99 -20.71 -5.76
CA SER A 37 -5.70 -20.90 -5.13
C SER A 37 -4.80 -19.69 -5.38
N ALA A 38 -4.22 -19.15 -4.31
CA ALA A 38 -3.13 -18.19 -4.35
C ALA A 38 -2.01 -18.69 -5.29
N PRO A 39 -1.21 -17.79 -5.91
CA PRO A 39 -0.50 -18.09 -7.15
C PRO A 39 0.42 -19.29 -7.00
N ALA A 40 0.22 -20.27 -7.87
CA ALA A 40 0.97 -21.52 -8.00
C ALA A 40 2.49 -21.34 -8.16
N ALA A 41 3.00 -20.10 -8.25
CA ALA A 41 4.41 -19.79 -8.41
C ALA A 41 5.26 -20.05 -7.16
N VAL A 42 4.71 -19.94 -5.95
CA VAL A 42 5.51 -20.13 -4.70
C VAL A 42 5.48 -21.57 -4.22
N SER A 43 4.34 -22.26 -4.36
CA SER A 43 4.22 -23.70 -4.11
C SER A 43 4.96 -24.54 -5.13
N SER A 44 5.04 -24.13 -6.41
CA SER A 44 5.83 -24.83 -7.43
C SER A 44 7.35 -24.69 -7.26
N LEU A 45 7.84 -23.58 -6.69
CA LEU A 45 9.28 -23.40 -6.42
C LEU A 45 9.78 -24.31 -5.28
N PHE A 46 8.95 -24.60 -4.27
CA PHE A 46 9.28 -25.59 -3.23
C PHE A 46 8.89 -27.03 -3.60
N ALA A 47 7.83 -27.23 -4.41
CA ALA A 47 7.51 -28.53 -5.00
C ALA A 47 8.57 -29.00 -6.01
N ALA A 48 9.27 -28.08 -6.70
CA ALA A 48 10.44 -28.42 -7.51
C ALA A 48 11.65 -28.90 -6.68
N ALA A 49 11.69 -28.59 -5.37
CA ALA A 49 12.71 -29.08 -4.45
C ALA A 49 12.30 -30.40 -3.73
N SER A 50 11.03 -30.79 -3.81
CA SER A 50 10.47 -31.97 -3.12
C SER A 50 9.79 -32.98 -4.06
N SER A 51 9.73 -32.72 -5.36
CA SER A 51 9.45 -33.74 -6.38
C SER A 51 10.52 -34.83 -6.28
N PRO A 52 10.17 -36.12 -6.17
CA PRO A 52 11.13 -37.18 -6.47
C PRO A 52 11.40 -37.09 -7.96
N LEU A 53 12.44 -36.34 -8.33
CA LEU A 53 13.11 -36.48 -9.61
C LEU A 53 13.27 -37.98 -9.82
N ALA A 54 12.65 -38.48 -10.89
CA ALA A 54 12.67 -39.87 -11.31
C ALA A 54 13.95 -40.55 -10.83
N ALA A 55 13.77 -41.64 -10.09
CA ALA A 55 14.81 -42.47 -9.49
C ALA A 55 15.85 -42.87 -10.55
N SER A 56 16.77 -41.96 -10.84
CA SER A 56 18.07 -42.27 -11.39
C SER A 56 18.86 -42.83 -10.22
N SER A 57 19.54 -43.95 -10.45
CA SER A 57 20.28 -44.78 -9.51
C SER A 57 21.35 -44.07 -8.63
N ASN A 58 21.45 -42.74 -8.67
CA ASN A 58 22.61 -41.96 -8.27
C ASN A 58 22.42 -41.08 -7.01
N THR A 59 21.31 -41.23 -6.28
CA THR A 59 21.09 -40.61 -4.95
C THR A 59 20.95 -41.64 -3.82
N ARG A 60 21.30 -42.89 -4.08
CA ARG A 60 21.37 -43.92 -3.04
C ARG A 60 22.65 -43.79 -2.19
N PRO A 61 22.63 -44.17 -0.91
CA PRO A 61 23.84 -44.30 -0.08
C PRO A 61 24.85 -45.24 -0.72
N LEU A 62 26.13 -44.94 -0.52
CA LEU A 62 27.21 -45.80 -0.97
C LEU A 62 27.22 -47.08 -0.13
N THR A 63 27.00 -48.23 -0.77
CA THR A 63 27.15 -49.53 -0.12
C THR A 63 28.64 -49.82 0.13
N ALA A 64 28.96 -50.75 1.02
CA ALA A 64 30.36 -51.11 1.33
C ALA A 64 31.16 -51.55 0.07
N GLU A 65 30.48 -52.15 -0.91
CA GLU A 65 31.05 -52.49 -2.23
C GLU A 65 31.22 -51.26 -3.14
N GLU A 66 30.31 -50.28 -3.10
CA GLU A 66 30.49 -49.02 -3.85
C GLU A 66 31.59 -48.13 -3.25
N LEU A 67 31.85 -48.21 -1.94
CA LEU A 67 32.93 -47.47 -1.28
C LEU A 67 34.31 -47.95 -1.77
N SER A 68 34.51 -49.27 -1.88
CA SER A 68 35.75 -49.83 -2.44
C SER A 68 35.88 -49.53 -3.94
N HIS A 69 34.76 -49.51 -4.67
CA HIS A 69 34.72 -49.11 -6.08
C HIS A 69 35.03 -47.62 -6.28
N LEU A 70 34.58 -46.74 -5.39
CA LEU A 70 34.93 -45.32 -5.38
C LEU A 70 36.42 -45.09 -5.07
N LEU A 71 36.98 -45.85 -4.13
CA LEU A 71 38.41 -45.79 -3.80
C LEU A 71 39.29 -46.18 -5.00
N ASN A 72 38.85 -47.17 -5.77
CA ASN A 72 39.51 -47.55 -7.03
C ASN A 72 39.27 -46.53 -8.16
N GLN A 73 38.09 -45.90 -8.23
CA GLN A 73 37.79 -44.84 -9.20
C GLN A 73 38.54 -43.53 -8.91
N LEU A 74 38.79 -43.21 -7.64
CA LEU A 74 39.63 -42.06 -7.24
C LEU A 74 41.09 -42.21 -7.68
N GLN A 75 41.55 -43.43 -7.93
CA GLN A 75 42.88 -43.72 -8.49
C GLN A 75 42.91 -43.73 -10.03
N GLN A 76 41.76 -43.56 -10.69
CA GLN A 76 41.69 -43.44 -12.15
C GLN A 76 42.01 -42.00 -12.61
N PRO A 77 42.66 -41.83 -13.78
CA PRO A 77 42.99 -40.50 -14.31
C PRO A 77 41.77 -39.61 -14.61
N THR A 78 40.58 -40.20 -14.70
CA THR A 78 39.29 -39.52 -14.81
C THR A 78 38.93 -38.72 -13.55
N ALA A 79 39.32 -39.20 -12.36
CA ALA A 79 39.10 -38.48 -11.11
C ALA A 79 39.93 -37.18 -11.00
N LEU A 80 41.11 -37.14 -11.62
CA LEU A 80 41.92 -35.91 -11.72
C LEU A 80 41.21 -34.85 -12.56
N ALA A 81 40.53 -35.24 -13.64
CA ALA A 81 39.74 -34.33 -14.45
C ALA A 81 38.53 -33.78 -13.67
N GLU A 82 37.81 -34.61 -12.92
CA GLU A 82 36.73 -34.15 -12.05
C GLU A 82 37.20 -33.19 -10.95
N LEU A 83 38.32 -33.52 -10.29
CA LEU A 83 38.91 -32.67 -9.26
C LEU A 83 39.38 -31.33 -9.85
N ALA A 84 39.93 -31.32 -11.06
CA ALA A 84 40.27 -30.10 -11.78
C ALA A 84 39.03 -29.25 -12.10
N VAL A 85 37.89 -29.85 -12.46
CA VAL A 85 36.64 -29.12 -12.70
C VAL A 85 36.10 -28.52 -11.39
N VAL A 86 36.09 -29.26 -10.29
CA VAL A 86 35.67 -28.73 -8.98
C VAL A 86 36.57 -27.58 -8.53
N LEU A 87 37.89 -27.72 -8.68
CA LEU A 87 38.85 -26.64 -8.40
C LEU A 87 38.65 -25.43 -9.32
N SER A 88 38.29 -25.65 -10.59
CA SER A 88 37.95 -24.59 -11.54
C SER A 88 36.68 -23.85 -11.13
N CYS A 89 35.65 -24.56 -10.65
CA CYS A 89 34.44 -23.95 -10.09
C CYS A 89 34.76 -23.08 -8.86
N LEU A 90 35.63 -23.56 -7.96
CA LEU A 90 36.09 -22.79 -6.79
C LEU A 90 36.89 -21.54 -7.19
N GLY A 91 37.80 -21.68 -8.17
CA GLY A 91 38.58 -20.56 -8.71
C GLY A 91 37.72 -19.52 -9.43
N LEU A 92 36.74 -19.96 -10.23
CA LEU A 92 35.75 -19.09 -10.89
C LEU A 92 34.87 -18.36 -9.88
N ALA A 93 34.39 -19.06 -8.85
CA ALA A 93 33.63 -18.43 -7.77
C ALA A 93 34.45 -17.31 -7.09
N TRP A 94 35.72 -17.58 -6.80
CA TRP A 94 36.63 -16.60 -6.20
C TRP A 94 36.88 -15.39 -7.12
N LEU A 95 37.12 -15.62 -8.41
CA LEU A 95 37.34 -14.55 -9.41
C LEU A 95 36.11 -13.66 -9.60
N LEU A 96 34.92 -14.26 -9.71
CA LEU A 96 33.66 -13.52 -9.87
C LEU A 96 33.40 -12.60 -8.68
N ILE A 97 33.64 -13.09 -7.45
CA ILE A 97 33.47 -12.29 -6.22
C ILE A 97 34.50 -11.17 -6.14
N ARG A 98 35.76 -11.46 -6.53
CA ARG A 98 36.81 -10.45 -6.61
C ARG A 98 36.48 -9.36 -7.63
N PHE A 99 35.91 -9.73 -8.77
CA PHE A 99 35.49 -8.78 -9.81
C PHE A 99 34.31 -7.91 -9.34
N TRP A 100 33.32 -8.51 -8.69
CA TRP A 100 32.14 -7.80 -8.17
C TRP A 100 32.45 -6.81 -7.04
N ARG A 101 33.45 -7.09 -6.18
CA ARG A 101 33.80 -6.22 -5.04
C ARG A 101 34.76 -5.07 -5.36
N GLY A 102 35.38 -5.05 -6.53
CA GLY A 102 36.36 -4.01 -6.90
C GLY A 102 37.64 -4.00 -6.03
N LYS A 103 38.53 -3.03 -6.26
CA LYS A 103 39.90 -2.98 -5.67
C LYS A 103 39.99 -2.66 -4.16
N GLN A 104 38.88 -2.43 -3.47
CA GLN A 104 38.86 -2.00 -2.05
C GLN A 104 38.60 -3.13 -1.04
N ALA A 105 38.55 -4.38 -1.48
CA ALA A 105 38.29 -5.52 -0.61
C ALA A 105 39.57 -6.12 0.00
N ASP A 106 39.60 -6.26 1.33
CA ASP A 106 40.63 -7.01 2.06
C ASP A 106 40.66 -8.49 1.59
N PRO A 107 41.83 -9.05 1.18
CA PRO A 107 41.93 -10.42 0.67
C PRO A 107 41.44 -11.49 1.64
N SER A 108 41.60 -11.26 2.94
CA SER A 108 41.16 -12.16 4.02
C SER A 108 39.62 -12.24 4.12
N SER A 109 38.93 -11.20 3.65
CA SER A 109 37.47 -11.11 3.66
C SER A 109 36.80 -11.97 2.58
N ILE A 110 37.53 -12.54 1.63
CA ILE A 110 36.94 -13.34 0.55
C ILE A 110 36.58 -14.75 1.04
N TRP A 111 37.41 -15.31 1.93
CA TRP A 111 37.19 -16.63 2.52
C TRP A 111 36.42 -16.57 3.85
N PHE A 112 36.49 -15.46 4.58
CA PHE A 112 35.95 -15.34 5.96
C PHE A 112 35.15 -14.05 6.26
N GLY A 113 34.73 -13.31 5.22
CA GLY A 113 34.27 -11.91 5.21
C GLY A 113 33.62 -11.28 6.43
N HIS A 114 33.91 -10.00 6.69
CA HIS A 114 33.39 -9.26 7.84
C HIS A 114 31.90 -8.86 7.72
N HIS A 115 31.39 -8.66 6.51
CA HIS A 115 29.98 -8.34 6.26
C HIS A 115 29.14 -9.59 5.92
N VAL A 116 27.85 -9.55 6.24
CA VAL A 116 26.88 -10.66 6.07
C VAL A 116 26.86 -11.18 4.63
N VAL A 117 26.87 -10.27 3.66
CA VAL A 117 26.82 -10.60 2.22
C VAL A 117 28.11 -11.26 1.74
N ASP A 118 29.27 -10.81 2.22
CA ASP A 118 30.58 -11.26 1.72
C ASP A 118 30.93 -12.69 2.17
N GLY A 119 30.52 -13.08 3.38
CA GLY A 119 30.83 -14.40 3.93
C GLY A 119 29.99 -15.56 3.38
N ILE A 120 28.85 -15.26 2.75
CA ILE A 120 27.90 -16.27 2.23
C ILE A 120 28.05 -16.44 0.71
N LEU A 121 28.45 -15.38 -0.01
CA LEU A 121 28.47 -15.37 -1.47
C LEU A 121 29.40 -16.43 -2.06
N PHE A 122 30.58 -16.67 -1.46
CA PHE A 122 31.55 -17.66 -1.92
C PHE A 122 31.02 -19.11 -1.92
N PRO A 123 30.61 -19.69 -0.79
CA PRO A 123 30.16 -21.07 -0.78
C PRO A 123 28.86 -21.28 -1.59
N VAL A 124 27.97 -20.28 -1.65
CA VAL A 124 26.75 -20.35 -2.47
C VAL A 124 27.08 -20.33 -3.96
N LEU A 125 27.96 -19.42 -4.40
CA LEU A 125 28.35 -19.33 -5.81
C LEU A 125 29.14 -20.57 -6.25
N ALA A 126 30.04 -21.07 -5.39
CA ALA A 126 30.76 -22.32 -5.62
C ALA A 126 29.80 -23.52 -5.75
N LEU A 127 28.77 -23.59 -4.90
CA LEU A 127 27.73 -24.62 -4.97
C LEU A 127 26.92 -24.54 -6.27
N ILE A 128 26.50 -23.33 -6.67
CA ILE A 128 25.76 -23.12 -7.93
C ILE A 128 26.61 -23.55 -9.13
N LEU A 129 27.88 -23.12 -9.19
CA LEU A 129 28.79 -23.50 -10.27
C LEU A 129 29.06 -25.01 -10.29
N ALA A 130 29.21 -25.66 -9.12
CA ALA A 130 29.37 -27.11 -9.03
C ALA A 130 28.11 -27.88 -9.47
N LEU A 131 26.91 -27.37 -9.18
CA LEU A 131 25.64 -27.95 -9.65
C LEU A 131 25.47 -27.82 -11.16
N ILE A 132 25.84 -26.65 -11.72
CA ILE A 132 25.83 -26.42 -13.17
C ILE A 132 26.85 -27.33 -13.86
N ALA A 133 28.09 -27.38 -13.36
CA ALA A 133 29.14 -28.23 -13.91
C ALA A 133 28.76 -29.71 -13.87
N ARG A 134 28.17 -30.17 -12.75
CA ARG A 134 27.62 -31.52 -12.65
C ARG A 134 26.59 -31.77 -13.75
N ARG A 135 25.62 -30.87 -13.94
CA ARG A 135 24.54 -31.04 -14.93
C ARG A 135 25.06 -31.12 -16.37
N VAL A 136 26.12 -30.37 -16.69
CA VAL A 136 26.79 -30.38 -18.00
C VAL A 136 27.57 -31.68 -18.23
N MET A 137 28.12 -32.30 -17.18
CA MET A 137 28.95 -33.51 -17.27
C MET A 137 28.18 -34.82 -17.03
N MET A 138 26.86 -34.77 -16.86
CA MET A 138 26.02 -35.95 -16.54
C MET A 138 26.14 -37.09 -17.57
N ASP A 139 26.46 -36.76 -18.82
CA ASP A 139 26.49 -37.73 -19.93
C ASP A 139 27.91 -38.17 -20.32
N ALA A 140 28.97 -37.58 -19.73
CA ALA A 140 30.35 -37.71 -20.23
C ALA A 140 31.32 -38.47 -19.30
N VAL A 141 31.12 -38.45 -17.98
CA VAL A 141 32.07 -39.00 -16.99
C VAL A 141 31.31 -39.56 -15.76
N PRO A 142 31.73 -40.68 -15.14
CA PRO A 142 31.18 -41.11 -13.85
C PRO A 142 31.48 -40.08 -12.75
N LEU A 143 30.46 -39.48 -12.16
CA LEU A 143 30.56 -38.31 -11.25
C LEU A 143 30.92 -38.67 -9.79
N ALA A 144 32.04 -39.36 -9.59
CA ALA A 144 32.47 -39.83 -8.26
C ALA A 144 32.82 -38.67 -7.30
N VAL A 145 33.60 -37.69 -7.77
CA VAL A 145 34.08 -36.56 -6.95
C VAL A 145 32.94 -35.59 -6.65
N PHE A 146 32.04 -35.35 -7.61
CA PHE A 146 30.87 -34.49 -7.40
C PHE A 146 29.89 -35.05 -6.36
N ARG A 147 29.81 -36.37 -6.21
CA ARG A 147 28.99 -37.04 -5.18
C ARG A 147 29.43 -36.67 -3.77
N VAL A 148 30.72 -36.42 -3.56
CA VAL A 148 31.29 -35.98 -2.26
C VAL A 148 31.38 -34.45 -2.17
N ALA A 149 31.78 -33.77 -3.25
CA ALA A 149 32.00 -32.33 -3.25
C ALA A 149 30.71 -31.51 -3.03
N ILE A 150 29.59 -31.91 -3.62
CA ILE A 150 28.31 -31.18 -3.49
C ILE A 150 27.80 -31.13 -2.04
N PRO A 151 27.72 -32.26 -1.30
CA PRO A 151 27.38 -32.26 0.13
C PRO A 151 28.33 -31.42 0.99
N VAL A 152 29.63 -31.46 0.70
CA VAL A 152 30.61 -30.66 1.44
C VAL A 152 30.39 -29.16 1.20
N LEU A 153 30.15 -28.77 -0.05
CA LEU A 153 29.84 -27.38 -0.41
C LEU A 153 28.47 -26.92 0.12
N SER A 154 27.46 -27.77 0.12
CA SER A 154 26.14 -27.45 0.69
C SER A 154 26.22 -27.28 2.20
N SER A 155 26.93 -28.16 2.91
CA SER A 155 27.19 -28.02 4.34
C SER A 155 27.97 -26.75 4.66
N LEU A 156 29.00 -26.42 3.87
CA LEU A 156 29.76 -25.17 4.03
C LEU A 156 28.87 -23.94 3.80
N ALA A 157 28.00 -23.96 2.79
CA ALA A 157 27.05 -22.89 2.51
C ALA A 157 26.04 -22.71 3.64
N VAL A 158 25.46 -23.81 4.15
CA VAL A 158 24.49 -23.80 5.25
C VAL A 158 25.12 -23.30 6.55
N ILE A 159 26.32 -23.79 6.92
CA ILE A 159 27.04 -23.32 8.10
C ILE A 159 27.28 -21.81 7.99
N ARG A 160 27.83 -21.35 6.86
CA ARG A 160 28.17 -19.92 6.66
C ARG A 160 26.94 -19.03 6.65
N LEU A 161 25.87 -19.46 5.98
CA LEU A 161 24.57 -18.78 5.99
C LEU A 161 24.05 -18.66 7.42
N THR A 162 23.99 -19.77 8.16
CA THR A 162 23.49 -19.83 9.53
C THR A 162 24.28 -18.91 10.46
N VAL A 163 25.62 -19.01 10.44
CA VAL A 163 26.51 -18.22 11.30
C VAL A 163 26.43 -16.72 11.00
N LYS A 164 26.44 -16.34 9.71
CA LYS A 164 26.37 -14.93 9.32
C LYS A 164 25.01 -14.32 9.61
N VAL A 165 23.94 -15.07 9.44
CA VAL A 165 22.60 -14.60 9.78
C VAL A 165 22.43 -14.47 11.29
N LEU A 166 22.80 -15.48 12.09
CA LEU A 166 22.73 -15.38 13.54
C LEU A 166 23.62 -14.23 14.08
N GLY A 167 24.79 -14.01 13.47
CA GLY A 167 25.66 -12.89 13.84
C GLY A 167 25.08 -11.53 13.49
N ALA A 168 24.27 -11.42 12.44
CA ALA A 168 23.51 -10.22 12.10
C ALA A 168 22.34 -9.98 13.07
N ALA A 169 21.65 -11.05 13.47
CA ALA A 169 20.51 -10.98 14.37
C ALA A 169 20.90 -10.73 15.84
N PHE A 170 22.06 -11.25 16.29
CA PHE A 170 22.53 -11.16 17.68
C PHE A 170 24.01 -10.72 17.78
N PRO A 171 24.31 -9.41 17.62
CA PRO A 171 25.68 -8.92 17.70
C PRO A 171 26.30 -9.16 19.07
N GLY A 172 27.48 -9.80 19.14
CA GLY A 172 28.33 -9.84 20.35
C GLY A 172 27.97 -10.86 21.43
N SER A 173 26.98 -11.75 21.22
CA SER A 173 26.61 -12.74 22.25
C SER A 173 27.55 -13.96 22.28
N ARG A 174 27.92 -14.44 23.49
CA ARG A 174 28.68 -15.71 23.66
C ARG A 174 27.94 -16.92 23.09
N ALA A 175 26.60 -16.86 23.06
CA ALA A 175 25.74 -17.88 22.48
C ALA A 175 26.02 -18.11 20.98
N LEU A 176 26.37 -17.07 20.23
CA LEU A 176 26.66 -17.18 18.79
C LEU A 176 27.80 -18.17 18.51
N ARG A 177 28.90 -18.07 19.27
CA ARG A 177 30.08 -18.95 19.10
C ARG A 177 29.77 -20.40 19.44
N ILE A 178 28.92 -20.62 20.44
CA ILE A 178 28.48 -21.97 20.82
C ILE A 178 27.61 -22.55 19.71
N VAL A 179 26.63 -21.80 19.22
CA VAL A 179 25.76 -22.24 18.12
C VAL A 179 26.56 -22.48 16.85
N GLU A 180 27.50 -21.59 16.49
CA GLU A 180 28.40 -21.77 15.35
C GLU A 180 29.17 -23.09 15.42
N ARG A 181 29.79 -23.38 16.58
CA ARG A 181 30.54 -24.62 16.79
C ARG A 181 29.64 -25.84 16.70
N THR A 182 28.46 -25.81 17.32
CA THR A 182 27.51 -26.93 17.31
C THR A 182 26.96 -27.18 15.91
N VAL A 183 26.52 -26.14 15.19
CA VAL A 183 26.00 -26.24 13.82
C VAL A 183 27.07 -26.79 12.87
N SER A 184 28.32 -26.34 13.01
CA SER A 184 29.43 -26.83 12.21
C SER A 184 29.69 -28.32 12.46
N TRP A 185 29.75 -28.73 13.73
CA TRP A 185 29.93 -30.14 14.10
C TRP A 185 28.79 -31.02 13.59
N VAL A 186 27.54 -30.58 13.74
CA VAL A 186 26.35 -31.31 13.27
C VAL A 186 26.35 -31.44 11.75
N ALA A 187 26.66 -30.36 11.01
CA ALA A 187 26.69 -30.39 9.54
C ALA A 187 27.82 -31.28 9.00
N TRP A 188 29.01 -31.27 9.63
CA TRP A 188 30.09 -32.20 9.28
C TRP A 188 29.72 -33.65 9.62
N MET A 189 29.14 -33.90 10.79
CA MET A 189 28.67 -35.23 11.19
C MET A 189 27.60 -35.75 10.22
N ALA A 190 26.62 -34.92 9.85
CA ALA A 190 25.59 -35.25 8.86
C ALA A 190 26.19 -35.55 7.48
N THR A 191 27.19 -34.77 7.06
CA THR A 191 27.91 -35.02 5.79
C THR A 191 28.61 -36.38 5.83
N VAL A 192 29.30 -36.71 6.93
CA VAL A 192 29.98 -38.00 7.11
C VAL A 192 28.99 -39.16 7.13
N LEU A 193 27.88 -39.02 7.85
CA LEU A 193 26.80 -40.01 7.91
C LEU A 193 26.14 -40.23 6.54
N TRP A 194 25.99 -39.16 5.75
CA TRP A 194 25.46 -39.23 4.39
C TRP A 194 26.43 -39.92 3.43
N VAL A 195 27.72 -39.55 3.46
CA VAL A 195 28.77 -40.16 2.61
C VAL A 195 28.97 -41.64 2.95
N SER A 196 28.93 -41.99 4.24
CA SER A 196 29.03 -43.39 4.69
C SER A 196 27.76 -44.22 4.43
N GLY A 197 26.68 -43.59 3.98
CA GLY A 197 25.42 -44.26 3.68
C GLY A 197 24.60 -44.71 4.89
N VAL A 198 25.05 -44.40 6.10
CA VAL A 198 24.37 -44.72 7.36
C VAL A 198 23.17 -43.80 7.59
N LEU A 199 23.23 -42.55 7.15
CA LEU A 199 22.16 -41.57 7.34
C LEU A 199 20.79 -42.04 6.81
N PRO A 200 20.62 -42.51 5.56
CA PRO A 200 19.32 -42.97 5.07
C PRO A 200 18.79 -44.18 5.83
N LEU A 201 19.66 -45.10 6.27
CA LEU A 201 19.23 -46.24 7.09
C LEU A 201 18.62 -45.76 8.42
N VAL A 202 19.25 -44.77 9.05
CA VAL A 202 18.72 -44.15 10.27
C VAL A 202 17.42 -43.38 9.99
N LEU A 203 17.33 -42.64 8.87
CA LEU A 203 16.12 -41.90 8.51
C LEU A 203 14.93 -42.83 8.23
N ASP A 204 15.15 -43.97 7.60
CA ASP A 204 14.11 -44.97 7.33
C ASP A 204 13.59 -45.62 8.64
N GLU A 205 14.47 -45.86 9.62
CA GLU A 205 14.06 -46.29 10.96
C GLU A 205 13.28 -45.21 11.72
N LEU A 206 13.68 -43.93 11.56
CA LEU A 206 12.96 -42.79 12.13
C LEU A 206 11.58 -42.58 11.49
N ASP A 207 11.40 -42.98 10.23
CA ASP A 207 10.11 -42.91 9.53
C ASP A 207 9.08 -43.92 10.07
N GLN A 208 9.52 -45.00 10.72
CA GLN A 208 8.62 -45.97 11.36
C GLN A 208 7.97 -45.42 12.64
N ILE A 209 8.61 -44.44 13.29
CA ILE A 209 8.08 -43.77 14.48
C ILE A 209 7.12 -42.67 14.02
N THR A 210 5.84 -43.02 13.93
CA THR A 210 4.78 -42.10 13.50
C THR A 210 3.84 -41.75 14.65
N TRP A 211 3.45 -40.48 14.70
CA TRP A 211 2.39 -39.98 15.59
C TRP A 211 1.29 -39.31 14.77
N LYS A 212 0.04 -39.46 15.24
CA LYS A 212 -1.11 -38.80 14.62
C LYS A 212 -1.36 -37.47 15.32
N ILE A 213 -1.15 -36.36 14.60
CA ILE A 213 -1.42 -35.00 15.09
C ILE A 213 -2.52 -34.40 14.22
N GLY A 214 -3.73 -34.31 14.76
CA GLY A 214 -4.92 -33.88 14.01
C GLY A 214 -5.27 -34.85 12.87
N GLY A 215 -5.30 -34.33 11.64
CA GLY A 215 -5.56 -35.10 10.41
C GLY A 215 -4.32 -35.61 9.66
N SER A 216 -3.11 -35.24 10.10
CA SER A 216 -1.85 -35.58 9.45
C SER A 216 -1.06 -36.63 10.25
N GLN A 217 -0.40 -37.56 9.56
CA GLN A 217 0.57 -38.47 10.18
C GLN A 217 1.95 -37.81 10.11
N VAL A 218 2.54 -37.56 11.28
CA VAL A 218 3.84 -36.90 11.40
C VAL A 218 4.86 -37.94 11.88
N SER A 219 5.82 -38.31 11.03
CA SER A 219 6.95 -39.15 11.42
C SER A 219 8.00 -38.35 12.20
N LEU A 220 8.84 -39.03 12.98
CA LEU A 220 9.96 -38.38 13.68
C LEU A 220 10.92 -37.68 12.71
N ARG A 221 11.10 -38.24 11.51
CA ARG A 221 11.83 -37.58 10.42
C ARG A 221 11.18 -36.26 10.01
N ASN A 222 9.87 -36.22 9.81
CA ASN A 222 9.15 -34.97 9.47
C ASN A 222 9.30 -33.91 10.56
N VAL A 223 9.34 -34.30 11.84
CA VAL A 223 9.62 -33.37 12.94
C VAL A 223 11.05 -32.83 12.85
N ILE A 224 12.04 -33.66 12.55
CA ILE A 224 13.45 -33.25 12.45
C ILE A 224 13.67 -32.37 11.20
N GLU A 225 13.21 -32.79 10.03
CA GLU A 225 13.32 -32.01 8.79
C GLU A 225 12.48 -30.72 8.85
N GLY A 226 11.27 -30.80 9.40
CA GLY A 226 10.39 -29.67 9.65
C GLY A 226 10.98 -28.67 10.63
N SER A 227 11.60 -29.13 11.73
CA SER A 227 12.24 -28.23 12.69
C SER A 227 13.51 -27.58 12.11
N LEU A 228 14.33 -28.31 11.35
CA LEU A 228 15.49 -27.75 10.66
C LEU A 228 15.08 -26.69 9.61
N SER A 229 14.07 -26.98 8.80
CA SER A 229 13.53 -26.02 7.82
C SER A 229 12.86 -24.82 8.50
N ALA A 230 12.12 -25.03 9.60
CA ALA A 230 11.55 -23.97 10.42
C ALA A 230 12.62 -23.03 10.97
N ILE A 231 13.71 -23.58 11.53
CA ILE A 231 14.85 -22.82 12.03
C ILE A 231 15.48 -22.02 10.88
N LEU A 232 15.71 -22.66 9.72
CA LEU A 232 16.30 -21.99 8.56
C LEU A 232 15.43 -20.83 8.05
N VAL A 233 14.12 -21.03 7.92
CA VAL A 233 13.17 -20.00 7.49
C VAL A 233 13.11 -18.85 8.49
N MET A 234 13.09 -19.15 9.79
CA MET A 234 13.09 -18.14 10.85
C MET A 234 14.36 -17.28 10.80
N ILE A 235 15.51 -17.94 10.65
CA ILE A 235 16.82 -17.31 10.47
C ILE A 235 16.80 -16.38 9.24
N LEU A 236 16.36 -16.88 8.08
CA LEU A 236 16.25 -16.09 6.86
C LEU A 236 15.32 -14.89 7.00
N SER A 237 14.17 -15.07 7.65
CA SER A 237 13.21 -13.97 7.92
C SER A 237 13.81 -12.89 8.81
N LEU A 238 14.48 -13.28 9.90
CA LEU A 238 15.19 -12.34 10.79
C LEU A 238 16.31 -11.60 10.06
N SER A 239 17.08 -12.31 9.23
CA SER A 239 18.13 -11.69 8.39
C SER A 239 17.54 -10.63 7.48
N LEU A 240 16.51 -11.01 6.71
CA LEU A 240 15.87 -10.16 5.74
C LEU A 240 15.28 -8.92 6.44
N SER A 241 14.61 -9.12 7.57
CA SER A 241 14.08 -8.03 8.39
C SER A 241 15.17 -7.07 8.85
N SER A 242 16.28 -7.57 9.42
CA SER A 242 17.39 -6.72 9.89
C SER A 242 18.08 -5.97 8.73
N ALA A 243 18.19 -6.62 7.56
CA ALA A 243 18.77 -6.02 6.37
C ALA A 243 17.88 -4.88 5.84
N LEU A 244 16.56 -5.11 5.74
CA LEU A 244 15.61 -4.08 5.31
C LEU A 244 15.54 -2.94 6.33
N GLU A 245 15.54 -3.23 7.63
CA GLU A 245 15.59 -2.22 8.70
C GLU A 245 16.85 -1.34 8.57
N SER A 246 18.02 -1.94 8.38
CA SER A 246 19.27 -1.20 8.20
C SER A 246 19.28 -0.33 6.94
N ARG A 247 18.62 -0.77 5.86
CA ARG A 247 18.47 0.01 4.62
C ARG A 247 17.48 1.15 4.78
N LEU A 248 16.35 0.92 5.47
CA LEU A 248 15.33 1.93 5.73
C LEU A 248 15.85 3.04 6.66
N LEU A 249 16.71 2.70 7.63
CA LEU A 249 17.25 3.66 8.59
C LEU A 249 18.50 4.42 8.09
N LYS A 250 19.19 3.93 7.05
CA LYS A 250 20.34 4.62 6.47
C LYS A 250 19.91 5.93 5.78
N GLY A 251 20.60 7.02 6.13
CA GLY A 251 20.40 8.35 5.52
C GLY A 251 19.17 9.14 6.02
N ALA A 252 18.60 8.79 7.17
CA ALA A 252 17.41 9.46 7.70
C ALA A 252 17.76 10.55 8.73
N THR A 253 17.64 11.83 8.39
CA THR A 253 17.67 12.94 9.35
C THR A 253 16.27 13.40 9.75
N ASP A 254 15.29 13.37 8.84
CA ASP A 254 14.07 14.16 9.04
C ASP A 254 12.87 13.39 9.63
N ASN A 255 12.87 12.05 9.63
CA ASN A 255 11.70 11.25 10.05
C ASN A 255 12.08 9.88 10.66
N LEU A 256 12.98 9.87 11.65
CA LEU A 256 13.46 8.62 12.27
C LEU A 256 12.32 7.78 12.88
N SER A 257 11.34 8.42 13.52
CA SER A 257 10.23 7.74 14.19
C SER A 257 9.30 6.99 13.22
N LEU A 258 8.95 7.60 12.08
CA LEU A 258 8.11 6.96 11.05
C LEU A 258 8.82 5.78 10.41
N ARG A 259 10.11 5.94 10.07
CA ARG A 259 10.91 4.85 9.50
C ARG A 259 11.10 3.72 10.49
N LYS A 260 11.31 4.02 11.78
CA LYS A 260 11.42 3.00 12.83
C LYS A 260 10.10 2.25 13.03
N MET A 261 8.97 2.95 13.02
CA MET A 261 7.65 2.33 13.09
C MET A 261 7.41 1.40 11.88
N ALA A 262 7.70 1.86 10.66
CA ALA A 262 7.58 1.05 9.45
C ALA A 262 8.51 -0.19 9.50
N ALA A 263 9.74 -0.04 9.98
CA ALA A 263 10.67 -1.16 10.15
C ALA A 263 10.15 -2.18 11.17
N ASN A 264 9.56 -1.74 12.29
CA ASN A 264 8.97 -2.62 13.29
C ASN A 264 7.74 -3.37 12.74
N ILE A 265 6.85 -2.70 11.99
CA ILE A 265 5.69 -3.33 11.34
C ILE A 265 6.14 -4.37 10.33
N LEU A 266 7.09 -4.02 9.47
CA LEU A 266 7.64 -4.93 8.47
C LEU A 266 8.32 -6.15 9.13
N ARG A 267 9.06 -5.93 10.22
CA ARG A 267 9.66 -7.00 11.02
C ARG A 267 8.60 -7.93 11.60
N ALA A 268 7.55 -7.39 12.22
CA ALA A 268 6.45 -8.18 12.75
C ALA A 268 5.77 -9.01 11.65
N LEU A 269 5.51 -8.40 10.48
CA LEU A 269 4.91 -9.09 9.33
C LEU A 269 5.80 -10.24 8.83
N LEU A 270 7.09 -9.99 8.63
CA LEU A 270 8.06 -11.01 8.18
C LEU A 270 8.18 -12.16 9.19
N LEU A 271 8.13 -11.86 10.49
CA LEU A 271 8.13 -12.88 11.54
C LEU A 271 6.87 -13.75 11.51
N VAL A 272 5.70 -13.14 11.35
CA VAL A 272 4.43 -13.89 11.22
C VAL A 272 4.46 -14.78 9.97
N VAL A 273 4.88 -14.25 8.82
CA VAL A 273 5.00 -15.04 7.57
C VAL A 273 6.04 -16.15 7.73
N GLY A 274 7.20 -15.85 8.32
CA GLY A 274 8.25 -16.83 8.59
C GLY A 274 7.78 -17.96 9.53
N LEU A 275 7.00 -17.61 10.56
CA LEU A 275 6.37 -18.59 11.45
C LEU A 275 5.35 -19.47 10.71
N MET A 276 4.50 -18.89 9.86
CA MET A 276 3.54 -19.66 9.07
C MET A 276 4.25 -20.64 8.14
N LEU A 277 5.30 -20.21 7.44
CA LEU A 277 6.12 -21.07 6.58
C LEU A 277 6.81 -22.18 7.37
N ALA A 278 7.34 -21.86 8.56
CA ALA A 278 7.96 -22.82 9.47
C ALA A 278 6.98 -23.91 9.93
N LEU A 279 5.77 -23.52 10.36
CA LEU A 279 4.72 -24.46 10.77
C LEU A 279 4.24 -25.32 9.59
N SER A 280 4.12 -24.73 8.40
CA SER A 280 3.79 -25.46 7.18
C SER A 280 4.83 -26.52 6.82
N ALA A 281 6.12 -26.23 7.02
CA ALA A 281 7.20 -27.18 6.71
C ALA A 281 7.20 -28.40 7.63
N VAL A 282 6.70 -28.27 8.86
CA VAL A 282 6.47 -29.38 9.81
C VAL A 282 5.23 -30.20 9.44
N GLY A 283 4.42 -29.74 8.47
CA GLY A 283 3.17 -30.40 8.09
C GLY A 283 2.00 -30.06 9.02
N ILE A 284 2.08 -28.95 9.76
CA ILE A 284 0.98 -28.46 10.60
C ILE A 284 -0.03 -27.73 9.72
N ASP A 285 -1.31 -28.05 9.90
CA ASP A 285 -2.41 -27.39 9.20
C ASP A 285 -2.56 -25.94 9.66
N LEU A 286 -2.36 -25.00 8.73
CA LEU A 286 -2.47 -23.56 8.97
C LEU A 286 -3.92 -23.05 8.95
N THR A 287 -4.91 -23.90 8.66
CA THR A 287 -6.32 -23.50 8.51
C THR A 287 -6.87 -22.81 9.75
N ALA A 288 -6.53 -23.28 10.95
CA ALA A 288 -6.94 -22.60 12.17
C ALA A 288 -6.34 -21.19 12.28
N LEU A 289 -5.06 -21.05 11.93
CA LEU A 289 -4.34 -19.77 12.00
C LEU A 289 -4.82 -18.78 10.92
N SER A 290 -5.25 -19.27 9.75
CA SER A 290 -5.80 -18.43 8.69
C SER A 290 -7.17 -17.86 9.06
N VAL A 291 -8.00 -18.60 9.81
CA VAL A 291 -9.28 -18.09 10.32
C VAL A 291 -9.05 -16.94 11.31
N PHE A 292 -8.17 -17.12 12.29
CA PHE A 292 -7.82 -16.06 13.24
C PHE A 292 -7.12 -14.88 12.55
N GLY A 293 -6.21 -15.16 11.63
CA GLY A 293 -5.53 -14.15 10.82
C GLY A 293 -6.50 -13.34 9.96
N GLY A 294 -7.53 -14.00 9.40
CA GLY A 294 -8.62 -13.34 8.67
C GLY A 294 -9.43 -12.40 9.56
N ALA A 295 -9.86 -12.86 10.73
CA ALA A 295 -10.60 -12.04 11.69
C ALA A 295 -9.79 -10.82 12.17
N LEU A 296 -8.51 -11.04 12.50
CA LEU A 296 -7.59 -9.97 12.88
C LEU A 296 -7.36 -8.99 11.72
N GLY A 297 -7.20 -9.49 10.50
CA GLY A 297 -7.05 -8.69 9.29
C GLY A 297 -8.26 -7.78 9.04
N VAL A 298 -9.48 -8.30 9.19
CA VAL A 298 -10.71 -7.50 9.09
C VAL A 298 -10.76 -6.43 10.19
N GLY A 299 -10.45 -6.78 11.44
CA GLY A 299 -10.42 -5.82 12.54
C GLY A 299 -9.43 -4.68 12.33
N VAL A 300 -8.21 -4.99 11.87
CA VAL A 300 -7.20 -3.99 11.51
C VAL A 300 -7.66 -3.14 10.32
N GLY A 301 -8.25 -3.77 9.29
CA GLY A 301 -8.78 -3.08 8.12
C GLY A 301 -9.89 -2.07 8.47
N MET A 302 -10.82 -2.46 9.33
CA MET A 302 -11.86 -1.57 9.84
C MET A 302 -11.27 -0.41 10.66
N GLY A 303 -10.22 -0.66 11.45
CA GLY A 303 -9.52 0.39 12.20
C GLY A 303 -8.77 1.40 11.33
N LEU A 304 -8.19 0.95 10.21
CA LEU A 304 -7.43 1.79 9.28
C LEU A 304 -8.30 2.44 8.19
N GLN A 305 -9.57 2.08 8.07
CA GLN A 305 -10.46 2.50 6.98
C GLN A 305 -10.45 4.01 6.75
N LYS A 306 -10.60 4.82 7.80
CA LYS A 306 -10.60 6.30 7.69
C LYS A 306 -9.25 6.85 7.23
N LEU A 307 -8.15 6.28 7.68
CA LEU A 307 -6.82 6.71 7.22
C LEU A 307 -6.67 6.41 5.74
N ALA A 308 -6.99 5.19 5.32
CA ALA A 308 -6.94 4.78 3.92
C ALA A 308 -7.83 5.66 3.03
N ALA A 309 -9.05 5.96 3.47
CA ALA A 309 -9.96 6.87 2.75
C ALA A 309 -9.34 8.24 2.51
N ASN A 310 -8.74 8.87 3.54
CA ASN A 310 -8.10 10.17 3.39
C ASN A 310 -6.90 10.15 2.42
N TYR A 311 -6.07 9.11 2.44
CA TYR A 311 -4.95 8.97 1.50
C TYR A 311 -5.42 8.74 0.06
N VAL A 312 -6.41 7.87 -0.13
CA VAL A 312 -6.99 7.59 -1.45
C VAL A 312 -7.67 8.85 -2.00
N SER A 313 -8.48 9.54 -1.19
CA SER A 313 -9.12 10.80 -1.58
C SER A 313 -8.11 11.87 -1.95
N GLY A 314 -7.01 12.01 -1.20
CA GLY A 314 -5.94 12.96 -1.55
C GLY A 314 -5.31 12.66 -2.91
N PHE A 315 -5.02 11.38 -3.19
CA PHE A 315 -4.50 10.97 -4.49
C PHE A 315 -5.50 11.23 -5.62
N VAL A 316 -6.79 10.92 -5.42
CA VAL A 316 -7.85 11.15 -6.40
C VAL A 316 -8.02 12.65 -6.71
N ILE A 317 -8.05 13.51 -5.68
CA ILE A 317 -8.11 14.97 -5.85
C ILE A 317 -6.97 15.48 -6.74
N LEU A 318 -5.75 15.02 -6.49
CA LEU A 318 -4.56 15.41 -7.26
C LEU A 318 -4.56 14.85 -8.69
N ALA A 319 -4.98 13.59 -8.86
CA ALA A 319 -5.00 12.91 -10.14
C ALA A 319 -6.08 13.48 -11.08
N GLU A 320 -7.29 13.70 -10.57
CA GLU A 320 -8.42 14.24 -11.34
C GLU A 320 -8.42 15.77 -11.41
N ARG A 321 -7.64 16.45 -10.55
CA ARG A 321 -7.62 17.92 -10.41
C ARG A 321 -9.01 18.51 -10.16
N SER A 322 -9.84 17.78 -9.41
CA SER A 322 -11.20 18.19 -9.03
C SER A 322 -11.22 19.41 -8.09
N LEU A 323 -10.13 19.61 -7.35
CA LEU A 323 -9.84 20.79 -6.55
C LEU A 323 -8.38 21.20 -6.79
N ARG A 324 -8.12 22.51 -6.91
CA ARG A 324 -6.79 23.04 -7.20
C ARG A 324 -6.37 24.06 -6.15
N ILE A 325 -5.07 24.17 -5.93
CA ILE A 325 -4.51 25.25 -5.10
C ILE A 325 -4.87 26.58 -5.76
N GLY A 326 -5.45 27.48 -4.97
CA GLY A 326 -5.99 28.77 -5.43
C GLY A 326 -7.49 28.78 -5.69
N ASP A 327 -8.18 27.64 -5.70
CA ASP A 327 -9.64 27.63 -5.87
C ASP A 327 -10.34 28.18 -4.62
N LEU A 328 -11.35 29.02 -4.82
CA LEU A 328 -12.26 29.43 -3.76
C LEU A 328 -13.33 28.35 -3.57
N VAL A 329 -13.34 27.71 -2.40
CA VAL A 329 -14.25 26.62 -2.09
C VAL A 329 -15.00 26.85 -0.79
N LYS A 330 -16.23 26.29 -0.75
CA LYS A 330 -17.06 26.23 0.45
C LYS A 330 -17.38 24.79 0.77
N VAL A 331 -17.02 24.40 1.99
CA VAL A 331 -17.20 23.06 2.55
C VAL A 331 -17.87 23.24 3.91
N ASP A 332 -19.02 22.59 4.11
CA ASP A 332 -19.89 22.83 5.26
C ASP A 332 -20.17 24.33 5.47
N ASN A 333 -19.73 24.88 6.62
CA ASN A 333 -19.88 26.28 6.99
C ASN A 333 -18.57 27.08 6.85
N PHE A 334 -17.54 26.52 6.22
CA PHE A 334 -16.26 27.18 6.01
C PHE A 334 -16.05 27.50 4.53
N GLU A 335 -15.78 28.78 4.23
CA GLU A 335 -15.46 29.26 2.89
C GLU A 335 -14.05 29.84 2.90
N GLY A 336 -13.23 29.44 1.93
CA GLY A 336 -11.85 29.86 1.83
C GLY A 336 -11.14 29.36 0.59
N VAL A 337 -9.94 29.89 0.36
CA VAL A 337 -9.10 29.54 -0.78
C VAL A 337 -8.22 28.35 -0.40
N ILE A 338 -8.07 27.37 -1.30
CA ILE A 338 -7.16 26.24 -1.09
C ILE A 338 -5.72 26.74 -1.14
N THR A 339 -4.99 26.63 -0.03
CA THR A 339 -3.57 27.04 0.05
C THR A 339 -2.61 25.88 -0.15
N ASP A 340 -2.99 24.68 0.29
CA ASP A 340 -2.15 23.49 0.16
C ASP A 340 -3.00 22.21 0.15
N ILE A 341 -2.58 21.21 -0.62
CA ILE A 341 -3.22 19.90 -0.71
C ILE A 341 -2.20 18.85 -0.29
N ASN A 342 -2.33 18.37 0.95
CA ASN A 342 -1.49 17.30 1.49
C ASN A 342 -2.10 15.93 1.18
N THR A 343 -1.31 14.88 1.42
CA THR A 343 -1.72 13.49 1.16
C THR A 343 -2.99 13.06 1.90
N ARG A 344 -3.27 13.61 3.09
CA ARG A 344 -4.42 13.21 3.94
C ARG A 344 -5.41 14.33 4.28
N PHE A 345 -5.04 15.59 4.06
CA PHE A 345 -5.88 16.75 4.34
C PHE A 345 -5.57 17.88 3.35
N THR A 346 -6.49 18.83 3.24
CA THR A 346 -6.36 20.05 2.45
C THR A 346 -6.52 21.26 3.37
N VAL A 347 -5.74 22.31 3.13
CA VAL A 347 -5.76 23.54 3.93
C VAL A 347 -6.53 24.61 3.18
N LEU A 348 -7.57 25.15 3.83
CA LEU A 348 -8.40 26.23 3.35
C LEU A 348 -8.11 27.50 4.16
N ARG A 349 -7.81 28.61 3.51
CA ARG A 349 -7.61 29.91 4.16
C ARG A 349 -8.79 30.84 3.88
N ALA A 350 -9.50 31.23 4.93
CA ALA A 350 -10.58 32.21 4.84
C ALA A 350 -10.02 33.64 4.69
N ALA A 351 -10.85 34.56 4.18
CA ALA A 351 -10.48 35.96 4.01
C ALA A 351 -10.12 36.68 5.33
N ASN A 352 -10.58 36.15 6.47
CA ASN A 352 -10.22 36.64 7.81
C ASN A 352 -8.87 36.10 8.33
N GLY A 353 -8.12 35.37 7.51
CA GLY A 353 -6.80 34.81 7.83
C GLY A 353 -6.82 33.46 8.56
N ARG A 354 -7.98 32.96 9.00
CA ARG A 354 -8.11 31.64 9.64
C ARG A 354 -7.87 30.53 8.63
N GLU A 355 -7.17 29.48 9.05
CA GLU A 355 -7.00 28.26 8.28
C GLU A 355 -7.90 27.14 8.82
N SER A 356 -8.49 26.37 7.92
CA SER A 356 -9.24 25.15 8.22
C SER A 356 -8.54 23.96 7.57
N ILE A 357 -8.27 22.93 8.36
CA ILE A 357 -7.67 21.68 7.90
C ILE A 357 -8.82 20.71 7.67
N VAL A 358 -9.12 20.45 6.40
CA VAL A 358 -10.23 19.58 5.99
C VAL A 358 -9.66 18.21 5.59
N PRO A 359 -10.11 17.10 6.20
CA PRO A 359 -9.73 15.76 5.77
C PRO A 359 -10.13 15.54 4.30
N ASN A 360 -9.25 14.92 3.51
CA ASN A 360 -9.53 14.74 2.07
C ASN A 360 -10.76 13.86 1.82
N GLU A 361 -11.08 12.93 2.72
CA GLU A 361 -12.30 12.12 2.66
C GLU A 361 -13.56 12.98 2.64
N VAL A 362 -13.58 14.08 3.40
CA VAL A 362 -14.72 15.01 3.48
C VAL A 362 -14.95 15.70 2.15
N LEU A 363 -13.87 16.14 1.49
CA LEU A 363 -13.92 16.83 0.19
C LEU A 363 -14.45 15.96 -0.96
N ILE A 364 -14.33 14.63 -0.84
CA ILE A 364 -14.82 13.68 -1.84
C ILE A 364 -16.22 13.17 -1.51
N THR A 365 -16.55 13.00 -0.23
CA THR A 365 -17.81 12.38 0.20
C THR A 365 -18.95 13.38 0.40
N GLN A 366 -18.64 14.64 0.68
CA GLN A 366 -19.63 15.69 0.89
C GLN A 366 -19.74 16.64 -0.31
N ARG A 367 -20.83 17.40 -0.37
CA ARG A 367 -21.00 18.47 -1.37
C ARG A 367 -20.00 19.59 -1.08
N VAL A 368 -19.14 19.87 -2.06
CA VAL A 368 -18.22 21.01 -2.07
C VAL A 368 -18.66 21.97 -3.15
N GLU A 369 -18.81 23.25 -2.81
CA GLU A 369 -19.07 24.30 -3.79
C GLU A 369 -17.75 24.93 -4.19
N ASN A 370 -17.39 24.89 -5.46
CA ASN A 370 -16.19 25.51 -5.99
C ASN A 370 -16.58 26.67 -6.90
N ALA A 371 -16.21 27.88 -6.49
CA ALA A 371 -16.54 29.12 -7.18
C ALA A 371 -15.55 29.47 -8.31
N SER A 372 -14.53 28.64 -8.55
CA SER A 372 -13.42 28.93 -9.48
C SER A 372 -13.08 27.77 -10.44
N LEU A 373 -13.80 26.63 -10.37
CA LEU A 373 -13.44 25.41 -11.11
C LEU A 373 -13.65 25.51 -12.62
N ALA A 374 -14.82 26.01 -13.03
CA ALA A 374 -15.22 26.10 -14.44
C ALA A 374 -14.77 27.43 -15.06
N ASP A 375 -14.98 28.51 -14.32
CA ASP A 375 -14.55 29.87 -14.64
C ASP A 375 -14.22 30.57 -13.32
N ARG A 376 -13.30 31.53 -13.37
CA ARG A 376 -13.02 32.43 -12.24
C ARG A 376 -14.05 33.55 -12.13
N SER A 377 -14.87 33.75 -13.16
CA SER A 377 -15.96 34.72 -13.13
C SER A 377 -17.02 34.28 -12.11
N LEU A 378 -17.27 35.14 -11.10
CA LEU A 378 -18.29 34.91 -10.09
C LEU A 378 -19.38 35.98 -10.20
N SER A 379 -20.62 35.53 -10.36
CA SER A 379 -21.79 36.41 -10.32
C SER A 379 -22.11 36.80 -8.88
N MET A 380 -22.20 38.10 -8.64
CA MET A 380 -22.58 38.68 -7.38
C MET A 380 -23.82 39.55 -7.55
N THR A 381 -24.59 39.69 -6.47
CA THR A 381 -25.75 40.58 -6.44
C THR A 381 -25.70 41.51 -5.25
N THR A 382 -26.21 42.72 -5.44
CA THR A 382 -26.53 43.65 -4.37
C THR A 382 -27.92 44.23 -4.61
N VAL A 383 -28.53 44.76 -3.55
CA VAL A 383 -29.92 45.22 -3.57
C VAL A 383 -29.94 46.66 -3.10
N VAL A 384 -30.61 47.53 -3.85
CA VAL A 384 -30.85 48.94 -3.50
C VAL A 384 -32.34 49.24 -3.61
N GLN A 385 -32.84 50.16 -2.79
CA GLN A 385 -34.24 50.58 -2.81
C GLN A 385 -34.33 52.05 -3.19
N VAL A 386 -35.32 52.39 -4.01
CA VAL A 386 -35.62 53.76 -4.46
C VAL A 386 -37.09 54.10 -4.19
N ALA A 387 -37.40 55.38 -3.99
CA ALA A 387 -38.77 55.80 -3.65
C ALA A 387 -39.79 55.47 -4.76
N TYR A 388 -41.04 55.22 -4.36
CA TYR A 388 -42.16 55.13 -5.30
C TYR A 388 -42.29 56.43 -6.10
N GLY A 389 -42.51 56.32 -7.40
CA GLY A 389 -42.56 57.47 -8.32
C GLY A 389 -41.23 57.81 -8.99
N THR A 390 -40.14 57.11 -8.66
CA THR A 390 -38.86 57.22 -9.38
C THR A 390 -39.03 56.75 -10.84
N ASP A 391 -38.51 57.52 -11.79
CA ASP A 391 -38.50 57.17 -13.21
C ASP A 391 -37.44 56.08 -13.50
N LEU A 392 -37.80 54.83 -13.23
CA LEU A 392 -36.89 53.69 -13.41
C LEU A 392 -36.30 53.55 -14.82
N PRO A 393 -37.06 53.73 -15.92
CA PRO A 393 -36.51 53.70 -17.28
C PRO A 393 -35.33 54.65 -17.52
N SER A 394 -35.28 55.80 -16.86
CA SER A 394 -34.15 56.75 -17.00
C SER A 394 -33.02 56.49 -16.00
N VAL A 395 -33.34 56.00 -14.80
CA VAL A 395 -32.36 55.76 -13.72
C VAL A 395 -31.58 54.45 -13.92
N MET A 396 -32.24 53.36 -14.31
CA MET A 396 -31.61 52.03 -14.39
C MET A 396 -30.40 51.97 -15.34
N PRO A 397 -30.42 52.56 -16.56
CA PRO A 397 -29.25 52.58 -17.44
C PRO A 397 -28.05 53.34 -16.86
N GLN A 398 -28.32 54.41 -16.08
CA GLN A 398 -27.27 55.22 -15.46
C GLN A 398 -26.62 54.47 -14.28
N LEU A 399 -27.44 53.80 -13.46
CA LEU A 399 -26.92 52.89 -12.42
C LEU A 399 -26.09 51.76 -13.03
N GLN A 400 -26.55 51.16 -14.13
CA GLN A 400 -25.80 50.12 -14.84
C GLN A 400 -24.44 50.65 -15.33
N ALA A 401 -24.39 51.86 -15.88
CA ALA A 401 -23.15 52.50 -16.33
C ALA A 401 -22.20 52.81 -15.15
N ALA A 402 -22.73 53.28 -14.02
CA ALA A 402 -21.94 53.52 -12.81
C ALA A 402 -21.31 52.23 -12.26
N VAL A 403 -22.06 51.13 -12.26
CA VAL A 403 -21.55 49.80 -11.85
C VAL A 403 -20.49 49.30 -12.84
N ALA A 404 -20.72 49.47 -14.14
CA ALA A 404 -19.76 49.06 -15.18
C ALA A 404 -18.43 49.85 -15.12
N ALA A 405 -18.44 51.06 -14.56
CA ALA A 405 -17.23 51.86 -14.36
C ALA A 405 -16.37 51.42 -13.15
N VAL A 406 -16.87 50.50 -12.31
CA VAL A 406 -16.12 50.01 -11.15
C VAL A 406 -15.00 49.06 -11.61
N PRO A 407 -13.71 49.31 -11.27
CA PRO A 407 -12.58 48.57 -11.84
C PRO A 407 -12.58 47.04 -11.66
N ARG A 408 -13.22 46.52 -10.61
CA ARG A 408 -13.32 45.06 -10.36
C ARG A 408 -14.51 44.39 -11.04
N VAL A 409 -15.44 45.16 -11.59
CA VAL A 409 -16.60 44.63 -12.30
C VAL A 409 -16.19 44.30 -13.73
N MET A 410 -16.54 43.11 -14.18
CA MET A 410 -16.27 42.67 -15.54
C MET A 410 -17.22 43.37 -16.53
N SER A 411 -16.68 43.73 -17.69
CA SER A 411 -17.47 44.32 -18.78
C SER A 411 -18.32 43.28 -19.53
N GLU A 412 -17.85 42.03 -19.57
CA GLU A 412 -18.52 40.89 -20.18
C GLU A 412 -18.53 39.70 -19.20
N PRO A 413 -19.70 39.24 -18.72
CA PRO A 413 -21.04 39.76 -18.96
C PRO A 413 -21.24 41.15 -18.32
N PRO A 414 -22.00 42.07 -18.97
CA PRO A 414 -22.24 43.39 -18.42
C PRO A 414 -23.09 43.30 -17.13
N PRO A 415 -22.95 44.27 -16.21
CA PRO A 415 -23.83 44.36 -15.06
C PRO A 415 -25.27 44.60 -15.52
N ALA A 416 -26.24 44.16 -14.73
CA ALA A 416 -27.66 44.38 -14.97
C ALA A 416 -28.32 44.93 -13.72
N VAL A 417 -29.22 45.89 -13.92
CA VAL A 417 -30.08 46.45 -12.88
C VAL A 417 -31.49 46.00 -13.21
N LEU A 418 -32.17 45.35 -12.28
CA LEU A 418 -33.50 44.78 -12.48
C LEU A 418 -34.43 45.24 -11.36
N LEU A 419 -35.64 45.69 -11.70
CA LEU A 419 -36.71 45.84 -10.71
C LEU A 419 -37.18 44.45 -10.29
N THR A 420 -36.90 44.06 -9.06
CA THR A 420 -37.17 42.70 -8.57
C THR A 420 -38.33 42.63 -7.60
N ASN A 421 -38.62 43.69 -6.85
CA ASN A 421 -39.74 43.70 -5.93
C ASN A 421 -40.36 45.09 -5.73
N PHE A 422 -41.65 45.10 -5.38
CA PHE A 422 -42.37 46.27 -4.88
C PHE A 422 -42.44 46.15 -3.35
N ALA A 423 -41.51 46.79 -2.64
CA ALA A 423 -41.40 46.70 -1.18
C ALA A 423 -42.37 47.66 -0.47
N ALA A 424 -42.52 47.54 0.85
CA ALA A 424 -43.46 48.38 1.61
C ALA A 424 -43.18 49.89 1.48
N ASP A 425 -41.90 50.24 1.39
CA ASP A 425 -41.42 51.62 1.46
C ASP A 425 -40.81 52.13 0.13
N GLY A 426 -40.64 51.25 -0.86
CA GLY A 426 -40.02 51.62 -2.14
C GLY A 426 -39.99 50.51 -3.20
N LEU A 427 -39.36 50.81 -4.32
CA LEU A 427 -39.06 49.88 -5.41
C LEU A 427 -37.68 49.27 -5.19
N GLU A 428 -37.60 47.95 -5.18
CA GLU A 428 -36.36 47.20 -4.93
C GLU A 428 -35.69 46.84 -6.26
N LEU A 429 -34.45 47.30 -6.43
CA LEU A 429 -33.62 47.02 -7.58
C LEU A 429 -32.51 46.04 -7.20
N THR A 430 -32.51 44.87 -7.84
CA THR A 430 -31.38 43.94 -7.75
C THR A 430 -30.37 44.28 -8.83
N VAL A 431 -29.15 44.57 -8.39
CA VAL A 431 -28.00 44.84 -9.25
C VAL A 431 -27.13 43.60 -9.28
N SER A 432 -27.03 42.94 -10.43
CA SER A 432 -26.14 41.80 -10.65
C SER A 432 -24.90 42.22 -11.42
N PHE A 433 -23.73 41.77 -10.99
CA PHE A 433 -22.45 42.06 -11.62
C PHE A 433 -21.50 40.87 -11.49
N TRP A 434 -20.53 40.76 -12.39
CA TRP A 434 -19.53 39.69 -12.38
C TRP A 434 -18.18 40.24 -11.95
N ILE A 435 -17.42 39.45 -11.18
CA ILE A 435 -16.05 39.74 -10.80
C ILE A 435 -15.11 38.62 -11.28
N GLY A 436 -13.88 38.96 -11.66
CA GLY A 436 -12.91 37.99 -12.18
C GLY A 436 -11.93 37.43 -11.14
N ASP A 437 -11.98 37.95 -9.90
CA ASP A 437 -11.03 37.62 -8.82
C ASP A 437 -11.75 37.38 -7.47
N PRO A 438 -12.65 36.39 -7.38
CA PRO A 438 -13.40 36.12 -6.15
C PRO A 438 -12.51 35.82 -4.93
N GLU A 439 -11.29 35.32 -5.13
CA GLU A 439 -10.28 35.06 -4.11
C GLU A 439 -9.74 36.34 -3.44
N SER A 440 -9.79 37.49 -4.12
CA SER A 440 -9.30 38.79 -3.60
C SER A 440 -10.29 39.46 -2.63
N GLY A 441 -11.36 38.76 -2.24
CA GLY A 441 -12.35 39.23 -1.27
C GLY A 441 -13.58 39.82 -1.93
N GLN A 442 -14.70 39.08 -1.84
CA GLN A 442 -16.00 39.43 -2.41
C GLN A 442 -16.62 40.69 -1.78
N LEU A 443 -16.47 40.87 -0.46
CA LEU A 443 -17.06 42.02 0.26
C LEU A 443 -16.47 43.35 -0.19
N ALA A 444 -15.18 43.40 -0.51
CA ALA A 444 -14.53 44.62 -1.00
C ALA A 444 -15.11 45.04 -2.36
N ALA A 445 -15.30 44.09 -3.28
CA ALA A 445 -15.94 44.37 -4.58
C ALA A 445 -17.38 44.87 -4.40
N ARG A 446 -18.17 44.20 -3.55
CA ARG A 446 -19.55 44.61 -3.25
C ARG A 446 -19.61 46.02 -2.64
N SER A 447 -18.66 46.37 -1.77
CA SER A 447 -18.60 47.69 -1.17
C SER A 447 -18.33 48.78 -2.22
N LEU A 448 -17.40 48.55 -3.16
CA LEU A 448 -17.11 49.50 -4.24
C LEU A 448 -18.34 49.73 -5.12
N VAL A 449 -19.06 48.66 -5.46
CA VAL A 449 -20.31 48.74 -6.22
C VAL A 449 -21.38 49.51 -5.46
N ASN A 450 -21.58 49.22 -4.16
CA ASN A 450 -22.55 49.92 -3.34
C ASN A 450 -22.24 51.42 -3.22
N LEU A 451 -20.95 51.80 -3.10
CA LEU A 451 -20.53 53.21 -3.06
C LEU A 451 -20.77 53.90 -4.40
N ALA A 452 -20.50 53.23 -5.52
CA ALA A 452 -20.79 53.77 -6.85
C ALA A 452 -22.30 53.96 -7.07
N LEU A 453 -23.12 53.01 -6.63
CA LEU A 453 -24.59 53.12 -6.68
C LEU A 453 -25.09 54.28 -5.82
N LEU A 454 -24.57 54.43 -4.59
CA LEU A 454 -24.95 55.52 -3.70
C LEU A 454 -24.61 56.89 -4.31
N ALA A 455 -23.38 57.06 -4.78
CA ALA A 455 -22.95 58.32 -5.41
C ALA A 455 -23.78 58.66 -6.65
N GLU A 456 -24.15 57.66 -7.44
CA GLU A 456 -24.96 57.86 -8.64
C GLU A 456 -26.43 58.20 -8.30
N LEU A 457 -27.03 57.54 -7.29
CA LEU A 457 -28.36 57.89 -6.81
C LEU A 457 -28.41 59.33 -6.27
N GLU A 458 -27.40 59.74 -5.51
CA GLU A 458 -27.26 61.11 -5.01
C GLU A 458 -27.11 62.12 -6.16
N ARG A 459 -26.28 61.81 -7.16
CA ARG A 459 -26.08 62.65 -8.35
C ARG A 459 -27.37 62.87 -9.15
N LEU A 460 -28.22 61.84 -9.21
CA LEU A 460 -29.51 61.88 -9.90
C LEU A 460 -30.63 62.51 -9.07
N GLY A 461 -30.38 62.81 -7.79
CA GLY A 461 -31.40 63.29 -6.87
C GLY A 461 -32.50 62.26 -6.59
N VAL A 462 -32.17 60.95 -6.72
CA VAL A 462 -33.12 59.86 -6.43
C VAL A 462 -33.14 59.62 -4.93
N GLU A 463 -34.33 59.73 -4.34
CA GLU A 463 -34.53 59.50 -2.90
C GLU A 463 -34.43 58.01 -2.54
N ILE A 464 -33.59 57.71 -1.54
CA ILE A 464 -33.59 56.42 -0.86
C ILE A 464 -34.64 56.48 0.25
N PRO A 465 -35.74 55.71 0.16
CA PRO A 465 -36.89 55.92 1.01
C PRO A 465 -36.61 55.50 2.46
N PHE A 466 -37.03 56.32 3.40
CA PHE A 466 -37.20 55.91 4.79
C PHE A 466 -38.47 55.05 4.94
N PRO A 467 -38.57 54.23 6.01
CA PRO A 467 -39.80 53.51 6.32
C PRO A 467 -41.02 54.44 6.33
N GLN A 468 -42.00 54.17 5.46
CA GLN A 468 -43.19 54.98 5.28
C GLN A 468 -44.34 54.43 6.13
N ARG A 469 -45.14 55.32 6.71
CA ARG A 469 -46.37 54.96 7.44
C ARG A 469 -47.52 55.85 7.03
N VAL A 470 -48.61 55.24 6.57
CA VAL A 470 -49.84 55.95 6.27
C VAL A 470 -50.67 56.10 7.56
N LEU A 471 -50.73 57.31 8.11
CA LEU A 471 -51.60 57.63 9.24
C LEU A 471 -53.00 57.98 8.72
N ARG A 472 -54.00 57.14 9.03
CA ARG A 472 -55.41 57.48 8.81
C ARG A 472 -55.98 58.09 10.08
N GLN A 473 -56.24 59.40 10.07
CA GLN A 473 -57.02 60.03 11.14
C GLN A 473 -58.49 59.68 10.96
N VAL A 474 -59.09 59.07 11.99
CA VAL A 474 -60.54 58.81 12.02
C VAL A 474 -61.22 60.10 12.50
N PRO A 475 -62.30 60.58 11.84
CA PRO A 475 -63.00 61.78 12.27
C PRO A 475 -63.48 61.64 13.72
N SER A 476 -63.24 62.68 14.53
CA SER A 476 -63.70 62.73 15.93
C SER A 476 -65.22 62.71 15.97
N LEU A 477 -65.79 61.74 16.70
CA LEU A 477 -67.21 61.76 17.01
C LEU A 477 -67.49 63.01 17.85
N GLU A 478 -68.24 63.97 17.30
CA GLU A 478 -68.81 65.06 18.09
C GLU A 478 -69.72 64.43 19.14
N VAL A 479 -69.26 64.41 20.40
CA VAL A 479 -70.10 64.05 21.53
C VAL A 479 -71.09 65.19 21.70
N SER A 480 -72.29 65.01 21.14
CA SER A 480 -73.44 65.85 21.46
C SER A 480 -73.63 65.87 22.98
N SER A 481 -73.27 66.98 23.61
CA SER A 481 -73.53 67.23 25.02
C SER A 481 -75.03 67.44 25.22
N GLY A 482 -75.78 66.35 25.28
CA GLY A 482 -77.11 66.35 25.87
C GLY A 482 -76.97 66.68 27.35
N ALA A 483 -77.29 67.93 27.71
CA ALA A 483 -77.36 68.41 29.08
C ALA A 483 -78.43 67.63 29.88
N PRO A 484 -78.29 67.54 31.22
CA PRO A 484 -78.77 66.42 32.06
C PRO A 484 -80.28 66.32 32.24
#